data_AF-A0A4Y9PZR7-F1
#
_entry.id   AF-A0A4Y9PZR7-F1
#
_cell.length_a   1.000
_cell.length_b   1.000
_cell.length_c   1.000
_cell.angle_alpha   90.00
_cell.angle_beta   90.00
_cell.angle_gamma   90.00
#
_symmetry.space_group_name_H-M   'P 1'
#
loop_
_entity.id
_entity.type
_entity.pdbx_description
1 polymer ?
#
loop_
_entity_poly.entity_id
_entity_poly.type
_entity_poly.pdbx_seq_one_letter_code
_entity_poly.pdbx_strand_id
1 'polypeptide(L)'
;MGAAFVLTGVLSLTACGPAPWAGGAGGTSAPPSPTRTAAVGPQPVPNDLSSGSTERALQAGAVAAAVNYWSTLSMDQWTPTALKPVSLSLTTTVTPDDGQQVGLQRVSMIAVPANPTETFAPLEAQLDQSNQTAGYPVLAPYSYSQTFNIGEVPAAATHVTLQFTYEFLVQTTPTSAEYAKQTTTDAVRVAIAGGGVAPASED
;
A
#
# COMPACT_ATOMS: atom_id res chain seq x y z
N MET A 1 0.15 79.02 -30.28
CA MET A 1 -1.05 79.87 -30.33
C MET A 1 -2.26 78.95 -30.34
N GLY A 2 -3.30 79.06 -29.53
CA GLY A 2 -3.66 80.05 -28.52
C GLY A 2 -4.69 79.43 -27.57
N ALA A 3 -4.85 80.10 -26.44
CA ALA A 3 -5.77 79.80 -25.36
C ALA A 3 -7.20 80.29 -25.64
N ALA A 4 -8.17 79.81 -24.85
CA ALA A 4 -9.16 80.58 -24.07
C ALA A 4 -10.55 79.88 -24.03
N PHE A 5 -11.04 79.46 -22.84
CA PHE A 5 -12.06 80.11 -21.96
C PHE A 5 -13.50 79.57 -22.25
N VAL A 6 -14.46 79.30 -21.34
CA VAL A 6 -14.57 79.41 -19.86
C VAL A 6 -15.94 78.87 -19.36
N LEU A 7 -16.04 78.55 -18.05
CA LEU A 7 -17.22 78.55 -17.11
C LEU A 7 -18.42 77.58 -17.35
N THR A 8 -19.20 77.03 -16.39
CA THR A 8 -19.39 77.13 -14.92
C THR A 8 -20.28 75.94 -14.48
N GLY A 9 -20.28 75.55 -13.19
CA GLY A 9 -21.45 74.86 -12.59
C GLY A 9 -21.17 74.04 -11.32
N VAL A 10 -21.43 74.63 -10.16
CA VAL A 10 -21.38 74.03 -8.82
C VAL A 10 -22.68 73.26 -8.52
N LEU A 11 -22.61 72.12 -7.82
CA LEU A 11 -23.65 71.65 -6.89
C LEU A 11 -23.04 70.68 -5.87
N SER A 12 -22.96 71.16 -4.64
CA SER A 12 -22.66 70.46 -3.39
C SER A 12 -23.89 69.71 -2.88
N LEU A 13 -23.70 68.53 -2.28
CA LEU A 13 -24.55 67.97 -1.21
C LEU A 13 -23.77 66.90 -0.44
N THR A 14 -23.23 67.31 0.69
CA THR A 14 -22.68 66.47 1.75
C THR A 14 -23.79 65.89 2.63
N ALA A 15 -23.47 64.74 3.24
CA ALA A 15 -24.02 64.19 4.48
C ALA A 15 -25.16 63.14 4.37
N CYS A 16 -24.76 61.87 4.49
CA CYS A 16 -25.52 60.89 5.26
C CYS A 16 -24.65 60.53 6.47
N GLY A 17 -25.01 61.05 7.64
CA GLY A 17 -24.38 60.70 8.91
C GLY A 17 -24.79 59.31 9.40
N PRO A 18 -23.95 58.64 10.21
CA PRO A 18 -24.24 57.30 10.70
C PRO A 18 -25.37 57.32 11.75
N ALA A 19 -26.08 56.19 11.82
CA ALA A 19 -27.30 56.03 12.59
C ALA A 19 -27.08 56.17 14.12
N PRO A 20 -28.06 56.74 14.86
CA PRO A 20 -27.91 57.20 16.24
C PRO A 20 -27.92 56.10 17.31
N TRP A 21 -27.86 54.82 16.95
CA TRP A 21 -27.68 53.71 17.90
C TRP A 21 -26.20 53.42 18.22
N ALA A 22 -25.27 54.13 17.59
CA ALA A 22 -23.85 54.11 17.94
C ALA A 22 -23.60 54.95 19.21
N GLY A 23 -24.09 54.46 20.35
CA GLY A 23 -23.79 55.01 21.67
C GLY A 23 -23.38 53.89 22.61
N GLY A 24 -22.08 53.77 22.89
CA GLY A 24 -21.60 52.89 23.95
C GLY A 24 -20.15 52.47 23.85
N ALA A 25 -19.29 53.24 24.50
CA ALA A 25 -17.88 53.00 24.78
C ALA A 25 -17.52 51.58 25.25
N GLY A 26 -16.27 51.20 25.03
CA GLY A 26 -15.59 50.19 25.88
C GLY A 26 -14.53 49.41 25.13
N GLY A 27 -13.26 49.74 25.37
CA GLY A 27 -12.13 49.04 24.77
C GLY A 27 -12.11 47.55 25.12
N THR A 28 -11.59 46.76 24.18
CA THR A 28 -10.75 45.58 24.46
C THR A 28 -10.03 45.27 23.14
N SER A 29 -8.70 45.38 23.14
CA SER A 29 -7.88 44.81 22.07
C SER A 29 -8.17 43.31 22.07
N ALA A 30 -8.79 42.80 21.00
CA ALA A 30 -8.99 41.36 20.85
C ALA A 30 -7.62 40.67 20.86
N PRO A 31 -7.41 39.60 21.65
CA PRO A 31 -6.18 38.84 21.58
C PRO A 31 -6.05 38.21 20.18
N PRO A 32 -4.82 37.98 19.67
CA PRO A 32 -4.63 37.31 18.40
C PRO A 32 -5.31 35.94 18.46
N SER A 33 -6.20 35.69 17.51
CA SER A 33 -6.88 34.40 17.38
C SER A 33 -5.82 33.31 17.20
N PRO A 34 -5.81 32.24 18.03
CA PRO A 34 -4.83 31.18 17.85
C PRO A 34 -5.08 30.52 16.49
N THR A 35 -4.11 30.62 15.60
CA THR A 35 -4.08 29.80 14.39
C THR A 35 -4.00 28.35 14.85
N ARG A 36 -5.10 27.61 14.71
CA ARG A 36 -5.11 26.15 14.90
C ARG A 36 -4.16 25.56 13.86
N THR A 37 -2.95 25.22 14.28
CA THR A 37 -2.13 24.26 13.55
C THR A 37 -2.95 22.99 13.47
N ALA A 38 -3.39 22.63 12.26
CA ALA A 38 -4.02 21.33 12.04
C ALA A 38 -3.02 20.27 12.49
N ALA A 39 -3.40 19.48 13.49
CA ALA A 39 -2.62 18.31 13.85
C ALA A 39 -2.53 17.44 12.59
N VAL A 40 -1.31 17.14 12.16
CA VAL A 40 -1.07 16.16 11.09
C VAL A 40 -1.61 14.84 11.61
N GLY A 41 -2.72 14.37 11.03
CA GLY A 41 -3.29 13.07 11.37
C GLY A 41 -2.27 11.95 11.11
N PRO A 42 -2.45 10.77 11.74
CA PRO A 42 -1.59 9.61 11.48
C PRO A 42 -1.48 9.38 9.96
N GLN A 43 -0.26 9.19 9.48
CA GLN A 43 -0.06 8.87 8.06
C GLN A 43 -0.74 7.53 7.75
N PRO A 44 -1.51 7.43 6.65
CA PRO A 44 -2.13 6.17 6.27
C PRO A 44 -1.05 5.08 6.16
N VAL A 45 -1.29 3.94 6.81
CA VAL A 45 -0.42 2.78 6.67
C VAL A 45 -0.52 2.29 5.22
N PRO A 46 0.60 2.13 4.47
CA PRO A 46 0.53 1.63 3.11
C PRO A 46 -0.12 0.24 3.09
N ASN A 47 -1.10 0.05 2.21
CA ASN A 47 -1.85 -1.19 2.08
C ASN A 47 -2.00 -1.56 0.61
N ASP A 48 -1.20 -2.52 0.17
CA ASP A 48 -1.18 -3.01 -1.20
C ASP A 48 -2.50 -3.71 -1.59
N LEU A 49 -3.24 -4.28 -0.63
CA LEU A 49 -4.51 -4.97 -0.87
C LEU A 49 -5.74 -4.07 -0.66
N SER A 50 -5.56 -2.76 -0.55
CA SER A 50 -6.65 -1.81 -0.29
C SER A 50 -7.75 -1.82 -1.37
N SER A 51 -7.41 -2.13 -2.62
CA SER A 51 -8.35 -2.31 -3.74
C SER A 51 -8.89 -3.73 -3.90
N GLY A 52 -8.57 -4.65 -2.98
CA GLY A 52 -8.92 -6.07 -3.03
C GLY A 52 -7.85 -6.97 -3.65
N SER A 53 -7.07 -6.45 -4.61
CA SER A 53 -5.91 -7.12 -5.19
C SER A 53 -4.80 -6.15 -5.58
N THR A 54 -3.59 -6.69 -5.75
CA THR A 54 -2.44 -5.99 -6.34
C THR A 54 -1.71 -6.88 -7.33
N GLU A 55 -1.32 -6.30 -8.45
CA GLU A 55 -0.48 -6.95 -9.45
C GLU A 55 0.98 -6.53 -9.29
N ARG A 56 1.90 -7.44 -9.62
CA ARG A 56 3.35 -7.25 -9.57
C ARG A 56 3.99 -7.89 -10.80
N ALA A 57 4.98 -7.19 -11.35
CA ALA A 57 5.89 -7.73 -12.34
C ALA A 57 7.25 -7.95 -11.69
N LEU A 58 7.70 -9.20 -11.61
CA LEU A 58 8.94 -9.60 -10.95
C LEU A 58 9.92 -10.14 -11.98
N GLN A 59 11.21 -9.89 -11.80
CA GLN A 59 12.26 -10.39 -12.68
C GLN A 59 13.22 -11.29 -11.91
N ALA A 60 13.38 -12.53 -12.38
CA ALA A 60 14.37 -13.47 -11.90
C ALA A 60 15.24 -13.90 -13.08
N GLY A 61 16.39 -13.26 -13.30
CA GLY A 61 17.26 -13.61 -14.43
C GLY A 61 16.54 -13.48 -15.79
N ALA A 62 16.35 -14.61 -16.48
CA ALA A 62 15.67 -14.67 -17.78
C ALA A 62 14.13 -14.75 -17.65
N VAL A 63 13.61 -15.03 -16.46
CA VAL A 63 12.18 -15.21 -16.21
C VAL A 63 11.55 -13.89 -15.76
N ALA A 64 10.52 -13.46 -16.47
CA ALA A 64 9.61 -12.41 -16.02
C ALA A 64 8.32 -13.06 -15.50
N ALA A 65 7.97 -12.79 -14.24
CA ALA A 65 6.79 -13.33 -13.58
C ALA A 65 5.74 -12.23 -13.37
N ALA A 66 4.53 -12.48 -13.83
CA ALA A 66 3.35 -11.68 -13.51
C ALA A 66 2.62 -12.34 -12.34
N VAL A 67 2.52 -11.63 -11.22
CA VAL A 67 1.91 -12.12 -9.98
C VAL A 67 0.74 -11.22 -9.62
N ASN A 68 -0.39 -11.82 -9.27
CA ASN A 68 -1.53 -11.12 -8.68
C ASN A 68 -1.75 -11.67 -7.26
N TYR A 69 -1.84 -10.78 -6.29
CA TYR A 69 -2.13 -11.11 -4.89
C TYR A 69 -3.50 -10.56 -4.52
N TRP A 70 -4.28 -11.31 -3.75
CA TRP A 70 -5.56 -10.85 -3.21
C TRP A 70 -5.87 -11.52 -1.88
N SER A 71 -6.84 -10.95 -1.17
CA SER A 71 -7.44 -11.59 0.00
C SER A 71 -8.93 -11.77 -0.25
N THR A 72 -9.48 -12.92 0.15
CA THR A 72 -10.93 -13.12 0.22
C THR A 72 -11.54 -12.51 1.49
N LEU A 73 -10.70 -12.13 2.45
CA LEU A 73 -11.10 -11.44 3.67
C LEU A 73 -11.04 -9.93 3.43
N SER A 74 -12.14 -9.24 3.72
CA SER A 74 -12.24 -7.78 3.60
C SER A 74 -11.27 -7.08 4.55
N MET A 75 -10.73 -5.93 4.15
CA MET A 75 -9.65 -5.26 4.90
C MET A 75 -10.07 -4.82 6.32
N ASP A 76 -11.35 -4.61 6.58
CA ASP A 76 -11.89 -4.35 7.93
C ASP A 76 -11.91 -5.60 8.82
N GLN A 77 -11.89 -6.79 8.22
CA GLN A 77 -11.82 -8.07 8.92
C GLN A 77 -10.38 -8.58 9.09
N TRP A 78 -9.39 -7.88 8.54
CA TRP A 78 -7.97 -8.15 8.78
C TRP A 78 -7.54 -7.70 10.18
N THR A 79 -8.06 -8.34 11.21
CA THR A 79 -7.77 -8.01 12.63
C THR A 79 -6.57 -8.79 13.16
N PRO A 80 -6.02 -8.42 14.34
CA PRO A 80 -4.89 -9.14 14.94
C PRO A 80 -5.17 -10.64 15.14
N THR A 81 -6.39 -11.00 15.54
CA THR A 81 -6.79 -12.37 15.88
C THR A 81 -7.40 -13.16 14.72
N ALA A 82 -7.75 -12.50 13.62
CA ALA A 82 -8.32 -13.19 12.46
C ALA A 82 -7.29 -14.10 11.77
N LEU A 83 -7.73 -15.21 11.21
CA LEU A 83 -6.95 -15.93 10.20
C LEU A 83 -7.08 -15.19 8.87
N LYS A 84 -5.96 -14.69 8.34
CA LYS A 84 -5.94 -13.79 7.18
C LYS A 84 -5.47 -14.55 5.94
N PRO A 85 -6.37 -14.95 5.01
CA PRO A 85 -5.98 -15.65 3.79
C PRO A 85 -5.42 -14.67 2.76
N VAL A 86 -4.28 -15.02 2.17
CA VAL A 86 -3.69 -14.33 1.01
C VAL A 86 -3.50 -15.34 -0.10
N SER A 87 -4.25 -15.14 -1.16
CA SER A 87 -4.17 -15.92 -2.36
C SER A 87 -3.28 -15.22 -3.38
N LEU A 88 -2.61 -16.01 -4.21
CA LEU A 88 -1.86 -15.50 -5.34
C LEU A 88 -2.06 -16.36 -6.58
N SER A 89 -1.86 -15.74 -7.73
CA SER A 89 -1.73 -16.41 -9.02
C SER A 89 -0.48 -15.91 -9.73
N LEU A 90 0.24 -16.81 -10.40
CA LEU A 90 1.51 -16.51 -11.04
C LEU A 90 1.57 -17.15 -12.43
N THR A 91 1.98 -16.37 -13.42
CA THR A 91 2.34 -16.84 -14.77
C THR A 91 3.69 -16.25 -15.15
N THR A 92 4.46 -16.94 -15.98
CA THR A 92 5.78 -16.48 -16.42
C THR A 92 5.92 -16.38 -17.93
N THR A 93 6.91 -15.59 -18.34
CA THR A 93 7.52 -15.57 -19.66
C THR A 93 9.04 -15.73 -19.51
N VAL A 94 9.74 -16.14 -20.57
CA VAL A 94 11.20 -16.29 -20.57
C VAL A 94 11.81 -15.52 -21.73
N THR A 95 13.01 -14.96 -21.55
CA THR A 95 13.74 -14.25 -22.61
C THR A 95 15.23 -14.65 -22.60
N PRO A 96 15.80 -15.09 -23.74
CA PRO A 96 15.11 -15.40 -25.01
C PRO A 96 14.13 -16.56 -24.86
N ASP A 97 13.11 -16.60 -25.72
CA ASP A 97 12.15 -17.71 -25.80
C ASP A 97 12.59 -18.65 -26.93
N ASP A 98 13.55 -19.53 -26.63
CA ASP A 98 14.00 -20.54 -27.61
C ASP A 98 13.28 -21.89 -27.40
N GLY A 99 12.17 -21.90 -26.65
CA GLY A 99 11.42 -23.11 -26.31
C GLY A 99 11.86 -23.82 -25.04
N GLN A 100 12.62 -23.14 -24.16
CA GLN A 100 12.93 -23.68 -22.83
C GLN A 100 11.67 -23.71 -21.95
N GLN A 101 11.52 -24.76 -21.14
CA GLN A 101 10.46 -24.78 -20.12
C GLN A 101 10.88 -23.99 -18.87
N VAL A 102 9.89 -23.38 -18.22
CA VAL A 102 10.04 -22.73 -16.92
C VAL A 102 9.11 -23.40 -15.92
N GLY A 103 9.69 -23.90 -14.83
CA GLY A 103 8.94 -24.41 -13.70
C GLY A 103 9.19 -23.62 -12.43
N LEU A 104 8.19 -23.62 -11.55
CA LEU A 104 8.28 -23.07 -10.21
C LEU A 104 8.62 -24.21 -9.25
N GLN A 105 9.82 -24.17 -8.69
CA GLN A 105 10.28 -25.20 -7.75
C GLN A 105 9.75 -24.94 -6.35
N ARG A 106 9.69 -23.67 -5.96
CA ARG A 106 9.38 -23.29 -4.58
C ARG A 106 8.79 -21.90 -4.50
N VAL A 107 7.78 -21.75 -3.65
CA VAL A 107 7.30 -20.46 -3.14
C VAL A 107 7.33 -20.51 -1.62
N SER A 108 7.99 -19.54 -1.01
CA SER A 108 7.88 -19.33 0.44
C SER A 108 7.26 -17.98 0.76
N MET A 109 6.55 -17.92 1.88
CA MET A 109 5.99 -16.70 2.44
C MET A 109 6.36 -16.60 3.92
N ILE A 110 6.90 -15.46 4.33
CA ILE A 110 7.12 -15.11 5.74
C ILE A 110 6.32 -13.85 6.05
N ALA A 111 5.50 -13.90 7.10
CA ALA A 111 4.74 -12.76 7.58
C ALA A 111 5.49 -12.06 8.72
N VAL A 112 5.78 -10.78 8.55
CA VAL A 112 6.49 -9.94 9.52
C VAL A 112 5.55 -8.84 10.01
N PRO A 113 4.93 -8.98 11.19
CA PRO A 113 4.09 -7.93 11.76
C PRO A 113 4.95 -6.76 12.25
N ALA A 114 4.43 -5.55 12.13
CA ALA A 114 5.11 -4.34 12.56
C ALA A 114 4.12 -3.21 12.91
N ASN A 115 4.65 -2.19 13.57
CA ASN A 115 4.01 -0.89 13.71
C ASN A 115 5.03 0.23 13.36
N PRO A 116 4.67 1.52 13.45
CA PRO A 116 5.59 2.59 13.07
C PRO A 116 6.90 2.64 13.88
N THR A 117 6.95 2.03 15.06
CA THR A 117 8.07 2.14 16.00
C THR A 117 8.85 0.84 16.18
N GLU A 118 8.24 -0.31 15.90
CA GLU A 118 8.86 -1.61 16.12
C GLU A 118 8.47 -2.64 15.05
N THR A 119 9.36 -3.62 14.87
CA THR A 119 9.09 -4.83 14.09
C THR A 119 9.01 -5.99 15.07
N PHE A 120 7.94 -6.77 14.98
CA PHE A 120 7.73 -7.92 15.85
C PHE A 120 8.42 -9.16 15.29
N ALA A 121 8.41 -10.25 16.07
CA ALA A 121 8.92 -11.54 15.62
C ALA A 121 8.17 -12.00 14.35
N PRO A 122 8.88 -12.45 13.31
CA PRO A 122 8.26 -13.07 12.15
C PRO A 122 7.47 -14.32 12.54
N LEU A 123 6.36 -14.56 11.84
CA LEU A 123 5.64 -15.83 11.92
C LEU A 123 6.45 -16.94 11.21
N GLU A 124 6.07 -18.19 11.48
CA GLU A 124 6.67 -19.35 10.81
C GLU A 124 6.52 -19.24 9.29
N ALA A 125 7.59 -19.56 8.57
CA ALA A 125 7.61 -19.55 7.12
C ALA A 125 6.67 -20.63 6.59
N GLN A 126 5.82 -20.25 5.64
CA GLN A 126 5.00 -21.20 4.88
C GLN A 126 5.69 -21.52 3.56
N LEU A 127 5.65 -22.79 3.18
CA LEU A 127 6.36 -23.31 2.03
C LEU A 127 5.42 -24.13 1.15
N ASP A 128 5.44 -23.84 -0.14
CA ASP A 128 5.00 -24.77 -1.17
C ASP A 128 6.19 -25.14 -2.05
N GLN A 129 6.42 -26.44 -2.20
CA GLN A 129 7.57 -26.98 -2.91
C GLN A 129 7.15 -28.13 -3.82
N SER A 130 7.49 -27.99 -5.10
CA SER A 130 7.27 -29.02 -6.10
C SER A 130 8.05 -30.30 -5.78
N ASN A 131 7.39 -31.45 -5.94
CA ASN A 131 8.04 -32.77 -5.93
C ASN A 131 8.51 -33.22 -7.33
N GLN A 132 8.21 -32.44 -8.37
CA GLN A 132 8.68 -32.66 -9.74
C GLN A 132 10.07 -32.05 -9.91
N THR A 133 10.98 -32.78 -10.56
CA THR A 133 12.34 -32.31 -10.86
C THR A 133 12.35 -30.99 -11.65
N ALA A 134 11.36 -30.78 -12.52
CA ALA A 134 11.24 -29.58 -13.34
C ALA A 134 10.50 -28.42 -12.65
N GLY A 135 9.93 -28.61 -11.46
CA GLY A 135 8.99 -27.66 -10.85
C GLY A 135 7.56 -27.76 -11.41
N TYR A 136 6.64 -26.96 -10.86
CA TYR A 136 5.30 -26.77 -11.42
C TYR A 136 5.36 -25.94 -12.72
N PRO A 137 4.71 -26.33 -13.82
CA PRO A 137 4.74 -25.54 -15.04
C PRO A 137 4.07 -24.18 -14.83
N VAL A 138 4.80 -23.10 -15.12
CA VAL A 138 4.30 -21.71 -14.95
C VAL A 138 4.52 -20.83 -16.16
N LEU A 139 5.21 -21.35 -17.19
CA LEU A 139 5.29 -20.67 -18.48
C LEU A 139 3.89 -20.61 -19.11
N ALA A 140 3.49 -19.43 -19.59
CA ALA A 140 2.20 -19.25 -20.24
C ALA A 140 1.95 -20.32 -21.33
N PRO A 141 0.74 -20.92 -21.41
CA PRO A 141 -0.51 -20.52 -20.74
C PRO A 141 -0.72 -21.13 -19.35
N TYR A 142 0.25 -21.85 -18.79
CA TYR A 142 0.10 -22.46 -17.46
C TYR A 142 0.30 -21.42 -16.36
N SER A 143 -0.39 -21.60 -15.24
CA SER A 143 -0.32 -20.71 -14.09
C SER A 143 -0.26 -21.49 -12.78
N TYR A 144 0.48 -20.95 -11.83
CA TYR A 144 0.46 -21.39 -10.43
C TYR A 144 -0.57 -20.61 -9.63
N SER A 145 -1.19 -21.23 -8.63
CA SER A 145 -2.08 -20.55 -7.67
C SER A 145 -1.98 -21.19 -6.30
N GLN A 146 -1.93 -20.38 -5.25
CA GLN A 146 -1.80 -20.85 -3.86
C GLN A 146 -2.44 -19.87 -2.90
N THR A 147 -2.90 -20.38 -1.76
CA THR A 147 -3.32 -19.54 -0.62
C THR A 147 -2.43 -19.79 0.59
N PHE A 148 -1.92 -18.71 1.16
CA PHE A 148 -1.18 -18.69 2.42
C PHE A 148 -2.07 -18.11 3.51
N ASN A 149 -2.01 -18.66 4.72
CA ASN A 149 -2.85 -18.22 5.82
C ASN A 149 -2.01 -17.56 6.90
N ILE A 150 -2.14 -16.25 7.07
CA ILE A 150 -1.43 -15.52 8.12
C ILE A 150 -2.22 -15.66 9.41
N GLY A 151 -1.57 -16.25 10.43
CA GLY A 151 -2.14 -16.45 11.75
C GLY A 151 -2.30 -15.17 12.56
N GLU A 152 -2.44 -15.35 13.86
CA GLU A 152 -2.51 -14.24 14.80
C GLU A 152 -1.22 -13.43 14.81
N VAL A 153 -1.38 -12.12 14.99
CA VAL A 153 -0.27 -11.16 15.09
C VAL A 153 -0.45 -10.34 16.38
N PRO A 154 0.62 -9.76 16.95
CA PRO A 154 0.50 -8.95 18.16
C PRO A 154 -0.57 -7.85 18.01
N ALA A 155 -1.37 -7.61 19.05
CA ALA A 155 -2.42 -6.58 19.02
C ALA A 155 -1.87 -5.18 18.69
N ALA A 156 -0.62 -4.91 19.08
CA ALA A 156 0.09 -3.67 18.79
C ALA A 156 0.56 -3.55 17.32
N ALA A 157 0.47 -4.60 16.50
CA ALA A 157 0.81 -4.54 15.08
C ALA A 157 -0.25 -3.76 14.31
N THR A 158 0.19 -2.82 13.46
CA THR A 158 -0.69 -2.01 12.60
C THR A 158 -0.64 -2.45 11.14
N HIS A 159 0.36 -3.24 10.78
CA HIS A 159 0.48 -3.89 9.49
C HIS A 159 1.28 -5.17 9.58
N VAL A 160 1.20 -5.96 8.51
CA VAL A 160 2.07 -7.10 8.26
C VAL A 160 2.74 -6.91 6.90
N THR A 161 4.03 -7.23 6.83
CA THR A 161 4.77 -7.34 5.56
C THR A 161 4.90 -8.81 5.21
N LEU A 162 4.35 -9.21 4.07
CA LEU A 162 4.41 -10.56 3.53
C LEU A 162 5.59 -10.63 2.57
N GLN A 163 6.62 -11.38 2.95
CA GLN A 163 7.84 -11.54 2.17
C GLN A 163 7.73 -12.84 1.38
N PHE A 164 7.60 -12.73 0.06
CA PHE A 164 7.55 -13.86 -0.85
C PHE A 164 8.93 -14.13 -1.45
N THR A 165 9.31 -15.39 -1.55
CA THR A 165 10.46 -15.83 -2.35
C THR A 165 10.01 -16.84 -3.38
N TYR A 166 10.33 -16.59 -4.65
CA TYR A 166 10.04 -17.45 -5.78
C TYR A 166 11.32 -18.06 -6.29
N GLU A 167 11.35 -19.39 -6.42
CA GLU A 167 12.46 -20.11 -7.05
C GLU A 167 11.96 -20.81 -8.30
N PHE A 168 12.45 -20.34 -9.45
CA PHE A 168 12.19 -20.90 -10.75
C PHE A 168 13.34 -21.82 -11.18
N LEU A 169 13.00 -22.81 -11.98
CA LEU A 169 13.91 -23.66 -12.73
C LEU A 169 13.67 -23.42 -14.21
N VAL A 170 14.69 -22.97 -14.92
CA VAL A 170 14.65 -22.77 -16.37
C VAL A 170 15.51 -23.85 -17.02
N GLN A 171 14.97 -24.58 -18.00
CA GLN A 171 15.80 -25.52 -18.77
C GLN A 171 16.99 -24.79 -19.40
N THR A 172 18.19 -25.35 -19.28
CA THR A 172 19.40 -24.71 -19.84
C THR A 172 19.40 -24.66 -21.37
N THR A 173 18.80 -25.67 -21.99
CA THR A 173 18.49 -25.75 -23.42
C THR A 173 17.14 -26.45 -23.62
N PRO A 174 16.43 -26.22 -24.74
CA PRO A 174 15.15 -26.88 -25.00
C PRO A 174 15.29 -28.40 -24.90
N THR A 175 14.32 -29.05 -24.24
CA THR A 175 14.29 -30.51 -23.98
C THR A 175 15.34 -31.06 -23.01
N SER A 176 16.20 -30.21 -22.43
CA SER A 176 17.21 -30.61 -21.46
C SER A 176 16.61 -31.10 -20.13
N ALA A 177 17.31 -32.01 -19.47
CA ALA A 177 17.06 -32.40 -18.09
C ALA A 177 17.87 -31.56 -17.07
N GLU A 178 18.67 -30.60 -17.55
CA GLU A 178 19.43 -29.67 -16.72
C GLU A 178 18.68 -28.34 -16.59
N TYR A 179 18.68 -27.80 -15.37
CA TYR A 179 17.95 -26.59 -15.03
C TYR A 179 18.83 -25.56 -14.34
N ALA A 180 18.70 -24.30 -14.73
CA ALA A 180 19.27 -23.16 -14.03
C ALA A 180 18.26 -22.62 -13.02
N LYS A 181 18.69 -22.48 -11.75
CA LYS A 181 17.87 -21.84 -10.72
C LYS A 181 17.88 -20.33 -10.88
N GLN A 182 16.68 -19.73 -10.86
CA GLN A 182 16.50 -18.28 -10.87
C GLN A 182 15.58 -17.89 -9.71
N THR A 183 15.97 -16.87 -8.95
CA THR A 183 15.26 -16.49 -7.71
C THR A 183 14.92 -15.02 -7.74
N THR A 184 13.71 -14.68 -7.29
CA THR A 184 13.29 -13.30 -7.00
C THR A 184 12.48 -13.28 -5.72
N THR A 185 12.39 -12.11 -5.10
CA THR A 185 11.56 -11.85 -3.93
C THR A 185 10.56 -10.74 -4.22
N ASP A 186 9.50 -10.69 -3.43
CA ASP A 186 8.56 -9.57 -3.38
C ASP A 186 8.12 -9.29 -1.93
N ALA A 187 7.66 -8.07 -1.68
CA ALA A 187 7.10 -7.67 -0.39
C ALA A 187 5.74 -7.00 -0.57
N VAL A 188 4.71 -7.59 0.05
CA VAL A 188 3.34 -7.06 0.07
C VAL A 188 3.03 -6.60 1.47
N ARG A 189 2.73 -5.31 1.66
CA ARG A 189 2.32 -4.74 2.94
C ARG A 189 0.80 -4.65 3.02
N VAL A 190 0.24 -5.18 4.10
CA VAL A 190 -1.21 -5.17 4.36
C VAL A 190 -1.47 -4.58 5.73
N ALA A 191 -2.44 -3.65 5.81
CA ALA A 191 -2.84 -3.04 7.07
C ALA A 191 -3.63 -4.02 7.95
N ILE A 192 -3.54 -3.86 9.27
CA ILE A 192 -4.30 -4.61 10.26
C ILE A 192 -5.39 -3.69 10.84
N ALA A 193 -6.65 -4.04 10.63
CA ALA A 193 -7.80 -3.34 11.18
C ALA A 193 -7.83 -3.45 12.71
N GLY A 194 -7.99 -2.31 13.39
CA GLY A 194 -7.96 -2.23 14.86
C GLY A 194 -6.57 -2.50 15.47
N GLY A 195 -5.54 -2.66 14.64
CA GLY A 195 -4.16 -2.83 15.08
C GLY A 195 -3.60 -1.58 15.77
N GLY A 196 -2.73 -1.77 16.77
CA GLY A 196 -2.14 -0.68 17.54
C GLY A 196 -2.98 -0.23 18.75
N VAL A 197 -4.15 -0.81 18.96
CA VAL A 197 -4.95 -0.63 20.18
C VAL A 197 -4.45 -1.61 21.24
N ALA A 198 -3.87 -1.10 22.33
CA ALA A 198 -3.51 -1.94 23.48
C ALA A 198 -4.78 -2.63 24.01
N PRO A 199 -4.73 -3.92 24.39
CA PRO A 199 -5.87 -4.56 25.04
C PRO A 199 -6.24 -3.75 26.29
N ALA A 200 -7.53 -3.48 26.48
CA ALA A 200 -8.00 -2.80 27.68
C ALA A 200 -7.53 -3.61 28.89
N SER A 201 -6.76 -3.00 29.77
CA SER A 201 -6.43 -3.58 31.07
C SER A 201 -7.74 -3.82 31.82
N GLU A 202 -8.07 -5.08 32.08
CA GLU A 202 -9.10 -5.44 33.04
C GLU A 202 -8.55 -5.13 34.45
N ASP A 203 -9.18 -4.17 35.13
CA ASP A 203 -9.00 -3.86 36.56
C ASP A 203 -9.67 -4.92 37.45
#